data_AF-A0AAD2D5S1-F1
#
_entry.id   AF-A0AAD2D5S1-F1
#
_cell.length_a   1.000
_cell.length_b   1.000
_cell.length_c   1.000
_cell.angle_alpha   90.00
_cell.angle_beta   90.00
_cell.angle_gamma   90.00
#
_symmetry.space_group_name_H-M   'P 1'
#
loop_
_entity.id
_entity.type
_entity.pdbx_description
1 polymer ?
#
loop_
_entity_poly.entity_id
_entity_poly.type
_entity_poly.pdbx_seq_one_letter_code
_entity_poly.pdbx_strand_id
1 'polypeptide(L)'
;MTEPGDQKTIAEAKLLAREYAKHNSDDQGNLYAKIWEVPEFREAFDYNMGYEKKNMLKYRAEAVFRHTRLSKQLFQKVYYNPNLLLDDETNMRKHYVTESGSHDLRSTFINWLVVGTYFPALYAASTRFRGWGCFFAVTAGWYFLYTQGHQLNNNILQKNLNSFASPLVEKYGIIDHHDN
;
A
#
# COMPACT_ATOMS: atom_id res chain seq x y z
N MET A 1 42.94 -15.33 -34.36
CA MET A 1 42.31 -14.35 -35.27
C MET A 1 40.81 -14.56 -35.13
N THR A 2 40.14 -13.73 -34.33
CA THR A 2 38.68 -13.74 -34.24
C THR A 2 38.10 -13.16 -35.52
N GLU A 3 37.12 -13.84 -36.12
CA GLU A 3 36.50 -13.40 -37.37
C GLU A 3 35.88 -12.00 -37.21
N PRO A 4 35.90 -11.15 -38.26
CA PRO A 4 35.30 -9.82 -38.21
C PRO A 4 33.79 -9.81 -37.90
N GLY A 5 33.11 -10.97 -38.02
CA GLY A 5 31.73 -11.18 -37.55
C GLY A 5 31.58 -11.17 -36.02
N ASP A 6 32.55 -11.71 -35.27
CA ASP A 6 32.49 -11.85 -33.80
C ASP A 6 32.58 -10.50 -33.08
N GLN A 7 33.35 -9.55 -33.60
CA GLN A 7 33.48 -8.24 -32.97
C GLN A 7 32.18 -7.42 -33.02
N LYS A 8 31.38 -7.61 -34.07
CA LYS A 8 30.09 -6.91 -34.24
C LYS A 8 29.02 -7.48 -33.30
N THR A 9 28.94 -8.80 -33.18
CA THR A 9 28.06 -9.48 -32.21
C THR A 9 28.45 -9.18 -30.77
N ILE A 10 29.75 -9.10 -30.44
CA ILE A 10 30.21 -8.71 -29.09
C ILE A 10 29.84 -7.24 -28.79
N ALA A 11 29.95 -6.35 -29.77
CA ALA A 11 29.56 -4.94 -29.62
C ALA A 11 28.04 -4.79 -29.41
N GLU A 12 27.24 -5.51 -30.19
CA GLU A 12 25.77 -5.56 -30.06
C GLU A 12 25.34 -6.15 -28.72
N ALA A 13 25.97 -7.24 -28.27
CA ALA A 13 25.72 -7.84 -26.96
C ALA A 13 26.05 -6.88 -25.81
N LYS A 14 27.15 -6.13 -25.90
CA LYS A 14 27.50 -5.10 -24.90
C LYS A 14 26.52 -3.94 -24.90
N LEU A 15 26.01 -3.55 -26.06
CA LEU A 15 25.03 -2.47 -26.19
C LEU A 15 23.69 -2.89 -25.60
N LEU A 16 23.23 -4.12 -25.90
CA LEU A 16 22.04 -4.72 -25.30
C LEU A 16 22.17 -4.85 -23.77
N ALA A 17 23.31 -5.35 -23.27
CA ALA A 17 23.54 -5.47 -21.84
C ALA A 17 23.51 -4.09 -21.14
N ARG A 18 24.07 -3.05 -21.78
CA ARG A 18 24.05 -1.68 -21.27
C ARG A 18 22.65 -1.09 -21.24
N GLU A 19 21.88 -1.28 -22.29
CA GLU A 19 20.47 -0.82 -22.34
C GLU A 19 19.61 -1.58 -21.34
N TYR A 20 19.85 -2.89 -21.15
CA TYR A 20 19.17 -3.70 -20.13
C TYR A 20 19.53 -3.25 -18.71
N ALA A 21 20.80 -2.93 -18.46
CA ALA A 21 21.24 -2.37 -17.19
C ALA A 21 20.57 -1.01 -16.93
N LYS A 22 20.62 -0.07 -17.89
CA LYS A 22 19.95 1.24 -17.80
C LYS A 22 18.44 1.15 -17.61
N HIS A 23 17.79 0.16 -18.20
CA HIS A 23 16.36 -0.04 -18.01
C HIS A 23 16.01 -0.51 -16.59
N ASN A 24 16.97 -1.13 -15.89
CA ASN A 24 16.76 -1.72 -14.57
C ASN A 24 17.43 -0.95 -13.43
N SER A 25 18.31 0.01 -13.73
CA SER A 25 19.00 0.83 -12.74
C SER A 25 19.04 2.31 -13.13
N ASP A 26 19.16 3.17 -12.13
CA ASP A 26 19.43 4.59 -12.34
C ASP A 26 20.89 4.85 -12.77
N ASP A 27 21.25 6.13 -12.99
CA ASP A 27 22.60 6.56 -13.37
C ASP A 27 23.65 6.27 -12.29
N GLN A 28 23.22 5.97 -11.07
CA GLN A 28 24.07 5.63 -9.92
C GLN A 28 24.21 4.10 -9.72
N GLY A 29 23.50 3.29 -10.51
CA GLY A 29 23.50 1.83 -10.42
C GLY A 29 22.49 1.26 -9.42
N ASN A 30 21.61 2.08 -8.84
CA ASN A 30 20.54 1.61 -7.95
C ASN A 30 19.42 0.98 -8.77
N LEU A 31 18.91 -0.17 -8.32
CA LEU A 31 17.87 -0.91 -9.05
C LEU A 31 16.49 -0.29 -8.86
N TYR A 32 15.67 -0.29 -9.92
CA TYR A 32 14.25 0.03 -9.81
C TYR A 32 13.48 -1.13 -9.15
N ALA A 33 12.48 -0.78 -8.34
CA ALA A 33 11.72 -1.73 -7.53
C ALA A 33 10.79 -2.65 -8.33
N LYS A 34 10.37 -2.21 -9.53
CA LYS A 34 9.47 -2.95 -10.45
C LYS A 34 8.34 -3.68 -9.72
N ILE A 35 7.50 -2.94 -9.02
CA ILE A 35 6.47 -3.47 -8.10
C ILE A 35 5.52 -4.47 -8.76
N TRP A 36 5.30 -4.39 -10.07
CA TRP A 36 4.48 -5.36 -10.79
C TRP A 36 5.07 -6.79 -10.84
N GLU A 37 6.37 -6.96 -10.56
CA GLU A 37 7.05 -8.26 -10.50
C GLU A 37 6.93 -8.92 -9.11
N VAL A 38 6.57 -8.13 -8.10
CA VAL A 38 6.41 -8.57 -6.72
C VAL A 38 5.29 -9.61 -6.62
N PRO A 39 5.50 -10.74 -5.90
CA PRO A 39 4.48 -11.77 -5.71
C PRO A 39 3.15 -11.23 -5.15
N GLU A 40 3.20 -10.40 -4.11
CA GLU A 40 1.99 -9.88 -3.45
C GLU A 40 1.18 -8.95 -4.36
N PHE A 41 1.85 -8.17 -5.23
CA PHE A 41 1.14 -7.35 -6.21
C PHE A 41 0.46 -8.23 -7.27
N ARG A 42 1.16 -9.29 -7.72
CA ARG A 42 0.62 -10.26 -8.68
C ARG A 42 -0.57 -11.00 -8.10
N GLU A 43 -0.51 -11.44 -6.85
CA GLU A 43 -1.62 -12.12 -6.17
C GLU A 43 -2.82 -11.20 -6.01
N ALA A 44 -2.62 -9.93 -5.65
CA ALA A 44 -3.69 -8.97 -5.45
C ALA A 44 -4.41 -8.58 -6.76
N PHE A 45 -3.67 -8.36 -7.84
CA PHE A 45 -4.23 -7.85 -9.10
C PHE A 45 -4.44 -8.92 -10.17
N ASP A 46 -3.85 -10.09 -10.01
CA ASP A 46 -3.90 -11.17 -10.98
C ASP A 46 -3.86 -12.58 -10.37
N TYR A 47 -4.76 -12.83 -9.41
CA TYR A 47 -4.96 -14.13 -8.78
C TYR A 47 -5.11 -15.31 -9.78
N ASN A 48 -5.64 -15.06 -10.99
CA ASN A 48 -5.83 -16.06 -12.04
C ASN A 48 -4.74 -16.08 -13.13
N MET A 49 -3.65 -15.32 -12.97
CA MET A 49 -2.56 -15.18 -13.96
C MET A 49 -3.03 -14.74 -15.37
N GLY A 50 -4.16 -14.03 -15.47
CA GLY A 50 -4.73 -13.53 -16.72
C GLY A 50 -4.10 -12.24 -17.24
N TYR A 51 -3.61 -11.38 -16.35
CA TYR A 51 -2.92 -10.13 -16.70
C TYR A 51 -1.44 -10.30 -16.95
N GLU A 52 -0.78 -11.24 -16.28
CA GLU A 52 0.60 -11.64 -16.52
C GLU A 52 0.77 -12.18 -17.94
N LYS A 53 -0.11 -13.11 -18.36
CA LYS A 53 -0.13 -13.62 -19.75
C LYS A 53 -0.29 -12.52 -20.79
N LYS A 54 -0.86 -11.37 -20.41
CA LYS A 54 -1.09 -10.20 -21.27
C LYS A 54 -0.06 -9.09 -21.04
N ASN A 55 0.92 -9.27 -20.17
CA ASN A 55 1.91 -8.26 -19.77
C ASN A 55 1.29 -6.93 -19.30
N MET A 56 0.10 -6.96 -18.70
CA MET A 56 -0.66 -5.74 -18.32
C MET A 56 -0.43 -5.29 -16.88
N LEU A 57 0.33 -6.05 -16.09
CA LEU A 57 0.56 -5.75 -14.66
C LEU A 57 1.26 -4.39 -14.47
N LYS A 58 2.22 -4.05 -15.32
CA LYS A 58 2.88 -2.74 -15.30
C LYS A 58 1.88 -1.60 -15.54
N TYR A 59 1.01 -1.73 -16.54
CA TYR A 59 -0.04 -0.75 -16.83
C TYR A 59 -1.01 -0.58 -15.66
N ARG A 60 -1.33 -1.67 -14.94
CA ARG A 60 -2.15 -1.61 -13.72
C ARG A 60 -1.47 -0.82 -12.61
N ALA A 61 -0.19 -1.08 -12.33
CA ALA A 61 0.57 -0.31 -11.36
C ALA A 61 0.57 1.19 -11.71
N GLU A 62 0.81 1.53 -12.98
CA GLU A 62 0.75 2.93 -13.45
C GLU A 62 -0.65 3.54 -13.35
N ALA A 63 -1.70 2.76 -13.59
CA ALA A 63 -3.07 3.23 -13.43
C ALA A 63 -3.37 3.54 -11.95
N VAL A 64 -2.93 2.69 -11.02
CA VAL A 64 -3.04 2.96 -9.59
C VAL A 64 -2.27 4.22 -9.24
N PHE A 65 -1.02 4.37 -9.70
CA PHE A 65 -0.25 5.60 -9.52
C PHE A 65 -1.02 6.83 -10.00
N ARG A 66 -1.58 6.81 -11.22
CA ARG A 66 -2.31 7.95 -11.80
C ARG A 66 -3.58 8.32 -11.01
N HIS A 67 -4.37 7.33 -10.59
CA HIS A 67 -5.66 7.56 -9.91
C HIS A 67 -5.56 7.80 -8.41
N THR A 68 -4.40 7.56 -7.81
CA THR A 68 -4.17 7.81 -6.40
C THR A 68 -3.96 9.31 -6.15
N ARG A 69 -4.67 9.86 -5.17
CA ARG A 69 -4.56 11.29 -4.79
C ARG A 69 -3.46 11.50 -3.76
N LEU A 70 -2.58 12.48 -3.98
CA LEU A 70 -1.49 12.79 -3.05
C LEU A 70 -2.02 13.15 -1.66
N SER A 71 -3.05 14.00 -1.58
CA SER A 71 -3.64 14.48 -0.32
C SER A 71 -4.23 13.42 0.60
N LYS A 72 -4.59 12.24 0.07
CA LYS A 72 -5.27 11.18 0.86
C LYS A 72 -4.44 9.90 0.93
N GLN A 73 -3.76 9.55 -0.16
CA GLN A 73 -3.15 8.25 -0.39
C GLN A 73 -1.69 8.42 -0.82
N LEU A 74 -0.97 9.30 -0.13
CA LEU A 74 0.41 9.65 -0.46
C LEU A 74 1.31 8.42 -0.49
N PHE A 75 1.17 7.55 0.50
CA PHE A 75 1.95 6.31 0.55
C PHE A 75 1.76 5.47 -0.72
N GLN A 76 0.51 5.24 -1.14
CA GLN A 76 0.22 4.48 -2.35
C GLN A 76 0.73 5.20 -3.60
N LYS A 77 0.68 6.54 -3.63
CA LYS A 77 1.20 7.34 -4.75
C LYS A 77 2.72 7.19 -4.89
N VAL A 78 3.45 7.25 -3.78
CA VAL A 78 4.91 7.04 -3.77
C VAL A 78 5.23 5.60 -4.12
N TYR A 79 4.50 4.66 -3.52
CA TYR A 79 4.72 3.23 -3.70
C TYR A 79 4.62 2.89 -5.18
N TYR A 80 3.53 3.23 -5.86
CA TYR A 80 3.37 2.88 -7.28
C TYR A 80 4.15 3.76 -8.28
N ASN A 81 5.10 4.59 -7.83
CA ASN A 81 5.90 5.42 -8.73
C ASN A 81 6.78 4.54 -9.65
N PRO A 82 6.78 4.77 -10.98
CA PRO A 82 7.60 4.00 -11.92
C PRO A 82 9.12 4.09 -11.66
N ASN A 83 9.57 5.18 -11.04
CA ASN A 83 10.98 5.44 -10.73
C ASN A 83 11.36 5.04 -9.30
N LEU A 84 10.49 4.36 -8.56
CA LEU A 84 10.79 3.94 -7.19
C LEU A 84 11.98 2.98 -7.19
N LEU A 85 12.98 3.27 -6.36
CA LEU A 85 14.13 2.41 -6.16
C LEU A 85 13.79 1.21 -5.27
N LEU A 86 14.45 0.07 -5.50
CA LEU A 86 14.22 -1.18 -4.80
C LEU A 86 14.44 -1.06 -3.28
N ASP A 87 15.44 -0.29 -2.87
CA ASP A 87 15.73 -0.06 -1.44
C ASP A 87 14.60 0.71 -0.75
N ASP A 88 14.07 1.74 -1.41
CA ASP A 88 12.96 2.53 -0.87
C ASP A 88 11.67 1.71 -0.84
N GLU A 89 11.41 0.89 -1.86
CA GLU A 89 10.29 -0.05 -1.88
C GLU A 89 10.36 -1.03 -0.71
N THR A 90 11.53 -1.62 -0.50
CA THR A 90 11.76 -2.57 0.59
C THR A 90 11.50 -1.92 1.94
N ASN A 91 11.94 -0.67 2.12
CA ASN A 91 11.71 0.10 3.35
C ASN A 91 10.22 0.45 3.52
N MET A 92 9.55 0.88 2.46
CA MET A 92 8.11 1.15 2.47
C MET A 92 7.31 -0.09 2.83
N ARG A 93 7.67 -1.26 2.30
CA ARG A 93 7.03 -2.54 2.62
C ARG A 93 7.23 -2.93 4.07
N LYS A 94 8.47 -2.85 4.58
CA LYS A 94 8.75 -3.13 6.00
C LYS A 94 7.93 -2.23 6.92
N HIS A 95 7.84 -0.94 6.58
CA HIS A 95 7.04 0.01 7.33
C HIS A 95 5.55 -0.31 7.27
N TYR A 96 5.02 -0.65 6.08
CA TYR A 96 3.65 -1.09 5.90
C TYR A 96 3.31 -2.32 6.75
N VAL A 97 4.15 -3.36 6.73
CA VAL A 97 3.93 -4.58 7.52
C VAL A 97 3.90 -4.27 9.02
N THR A 98 4.79 -3.40 9.48
CA THR A 98 4.86 -2.99 10.89
C THR A 98 3.60 -2.22 11.33
N GLU A 99 3.17 -1.26 10.51
CA GLU A 99 1.98 -0.46 10.80
C GLU A 99 0.68 -1.27 10.64
N SER A 100 0.64 -2.21 9.69
CA SER A 100 -0.48 -3.14 9.52
C SER A 100 -0.63 -4.03 10.74
N GLY A 101 0.47 -4.64 11.23
CA GLY A 101 0.43 -5.43 12.46
C GLY A 101 -0.03 -4.60 13.67
N SER A 102 0.41 -3.35 13.76
CA SER A 102 -0.04 -2.42 14.80
C SER A 102 -1.53 -2.07 14.66
N HIS A 103 -2.02 -1.89 13.43
CA HIS A 103 -3.43 -1.66 13.14
C HIS A 103 -4.30 -2.87 13.50
N ASP A 104 -3.86 -4.09 13.21
CA ASP A 104 -4.56 -5.32 13.53
C ASP A 104 -4.65 -5.54 15.05
N LEU A 105 -3.56 -5.27 15.78
CA LEU A 105 -3.55 -5.29 17.24
C LEU A 105 -4.50 -4.25 17.84
N ARG A 106 -4.50 -3.02 17.31
CA ARG A 106 -5.44 -1.96 17.73
C ARG A 106 -6.89 -2.35 17.42
N SER A 107 -7.15 -2.89 16.24
CA SER A 107 -8.47 -3.39 15.82
C SER A 107 -8.97 -4.49 16.76
N THR A 108 -8.10 -5.44 17.08
CA THR A 108 -8.38 -6.50 18.05
C THR A 108 -8.69 -5.91 19.42
N PHE A 109 -7.88 -4.98 19.91
CA PHE A 109 -8.12 -4.30 21.19
C PHE A 109 -9.44 -3.52 21.20
N ILE A 110 -9.76 -2.77 20.14
CA ILE A 110 -11.04 -2.06 19.99
C ILE A 110 -12.19 -3.06 20.08
N ASN A 111 -12.13 -4.18 19.37
CA ASN A 111 -13.16 -5.21 19.43
C ASN A 111 -13.32 -5.78 20.85
N TRP A 112 -12.21 -6.07 21.55
CA TRP A 112 -12.23 -6.54 22.94
C TRP A 112 -12.82 -5.52 23.91
N LEU A 113 -12.41 -4.25 23.80
CA LEU A 113 -12.91 -3.16 24.64
C LEU A 113 -14.39 -2.95 24.42
N VAL A 114 -14.82 -2.97 23.15
CA VAL A 114 -16.22 -2.81 22.76
C VAL A 114 -17.06 -3.97 23.29
N VAL A 115 -16.62 -5.23 23.16
CA VAL A 115 -17.35 -6.39 23.72
C VAL A 115 -17.34 -6.37 25.25
N GLY A 116 -16.20 -6.08 25.86
CA GLY A 116 -16.02 -6.07 27.31
C GLY A 116 -16.81 -4.97 28.02
N THR A 117 -17.05 -3.84 27.34
CA THR A 117 -17.90 -2.76 27.86
C THR A 117 -19.38 -2.94 27.52
N TYR A 118 -19.70 -3.64 26.42
CA TYR A 118 -21.07 -3.84 25.95
C TYR A 118 -21.94 -4.62 26.96
N PHE A 119 -21.49 -5.79 27.40
CA PHE A 119 -22.29 -6.64 28.29
C PHE A 119 -22.56 -6.00 29.66
N PRO A 120 -21.55 -5.41 30.35
CA PRO A 120 -21.80 -4.67 31.58
C PRO A 120 -22.73 -3.47 31.37
N ALA A 121 -22.58 -2.71 30.29
CA ALA A 121 -23.44 -1.57 29.99
C ALA A 121 -24.89 -2.01 29.72
N LEU A 122 -25.09 -3.10 28.97
CA LEU A 122 -26.40 -3.68 28.71
C LEU A 122 -27.05 -4.19 30.01
N TYR A 123 -26.28 -4.86 30.87
CA TYR A 123 -26.74 -5.33 32.17
C TYR A 123 -27.15 -4.16 33.08
N ALA A 124 -26.33 -3.11 33.17
CA ALA A 124 -26.67 -1.92 33.95
C ALA A 124 -27.92 -1.22 33.39
N ALA A 125 -28.02 -1.06 32.08
CA ALA A 125 -29.15 -0.39 31.44
C ALA A 125 -30.46 -1.20 31.54
N SER A 126 -30.39 -2.53 31.55
CA SER A 126 -31.57 -3.40 31.69
C SER A 126 -32.24 -3.28 33.06
N THR A 127 -31.50 -2.86 34.10
CA THR A 127 -32.07 -2.59 35.43
C THR A 127 -32.96 -1.34 35.48
N ARG A 128 -32.87 -0.45 34.48
CA ARG A 128 -33.53 0.87 34.51
C ARG A 128 -34.55 1.09 33.39
N PHE A 129 -34.47 0.35 32.29
CA PHE A 129 -35.33 0.52 31.10
C PHE A 129 -36.05 -0.78 30.70
N ARG A 130 -37.25 -0.67 30.11
CA ARG A 130 -37.95 -1.80 29.48
C ARG A 130 -37.10 -2.39 28.34
N GLY A 131 -37.03 -3.72 28.27
CA GLY A 131 -36.02 -4.48 27.52
C GLY A 131 -35.74 -4.03 26.08
N TRP A 132 -36.78 -3.68 25.31
CA TRP A 132 -36.62 -3.26 23.92
C TRP A 132 -35.93 -1.90 23.77
N GLY A 133 -36.27 -0.91 24.60
CA GLY A 133 -35.64 0.42 24.54
C GLY A 133 -34.16 0.38 24.96
N CYS A 134 -33.84 -0.46 25.93
CA CYS A 134 -32.46 -0.72 26.36
C CYS A 134 -31.64 -1.35 25.22
N PHE A 135 -32.17 -2.40 24.59
CA PHE A 135 -31.49 -3.09 23.50
C PHE A 135 -31.15 -2.12 22.36
N PHE A 136 -32.11 -1.36 21.84
CA PHE A 136 -31.84 -0.42 20.74
C PHE A 136 -30.86 0.69 21.13
N ALA A 137 -30.98 1.26 22.33
CA ALA A 137 -30.08 2.33 22.78
C ALA A 137 -28.63 1.84 22.93
N VAL A 138 -28.44 0.67 23.54
CA VAL A 138 -27.10 0.10 23.78
C VAL A 138 -26.50 -0.42 22.47
N THR A 139 -27.28 -1.05 21.59
CA THR A 139 -26.80 -1.48 20.26
C THR A 139 -26.47 -0.30 19.35
N ALA A 140 -27.26 0.79 19.37
CA ALA A 140 -26.94 2.00 18.60
C ALA A 140 -25.67 2.69 19.11
N GLY A 141 -25.51 2.82 20.43
CA GLY A 141 -24.29 3.33 21.04
C GLY A 141 -23.07 2.46 20.73
N TRP A 142 -23.23 1.13 20.76
CA TRP A 142 -22.22 0.16 20.38
C TRP A 142 -21.77 0.33 18.93
N TYR A 143 -22.72 0.41 18.00
CA TYR A 143 -22.44 0.59 16.57
C TYR A 143 -21.71 1.91 16.31
N PHE A 144 -22.10 2.98 17.00
CA PHE A 144 -21.42 4.27 16.90
C PHE A 144 -19.97 4.20 17.42
N LEU A 145 -19.74 3.62 18.60
CA LEU A 145 -18.39 3.48 19.15
C LEU A 145 -17.51 2.58 18.28
N TYR A 146 -18.07 1.49 17.77
CA TYR A 146 -17.38 0.57 16.87
C TYR A 146 -16.96 1.28 15.56
N THR A 147 -17.90 1.94 14.89
CA THR A 147 -17.62 2.63 13.63
C THR A 147 -16.60 3.76 13.79
N GLN A 148 -16.72 4.56 14.85
CA GLN A 148 -15.77 5.64 15.16
C GLN A 148 -14.37 5.09 15.51
N GLY A 149 -14.29 4.04 16.32
CA GLY A 149 -13.03 3.41 16.69
C GLY A 149 -12.26 2.88 15.46
N HIS A 150 -12.96 2.20 14.55
CA HIS A 150 -12.37 1.70 13.31
C HIS A 150 -11.97 2.82 12.34
N GLN A 151 -12.78 3.87 12.21
CA GLN A 151 -12.41 5.05 11.41
C GLN A 151 -11.15 5.73 11.95
N LEU A 152 -11.04 5.91 13.27
CA LEU A 152 -9.84 6.47 13.89
C LEU A 152 -8.62 5.58 13.67
N ASN A 153 -8.74 4.26 13.83
CA ASN A 153 -7.64 3.33 13.60
C ASN A 153 -7.15 3.38 12.14
N ASN A 154 -8.07 3.43 11.17
CA ASN A 154 -7.75 3.59 9.76
C ASN A 154 -7.07 4.94 9.46
N ASN A 155 -7.55 6.03 10.07
CA ASN A 155 -6.95 7.35 9.91
C ASN A 155 -5.53 7.42 10.49
N ILE A 156 -5.29 6.78 11.65
CA ILE A 156 -3.95 6.69 12.25
C ILE A 156 -3.01 5.90 11.34
N LEU A 157 -3.45 4.74 10.85
CA LEU A 157 -2.66 3.94 9.91
C LEU A 157 -2.29 4.76 8.67
N GLN A 158 -3.27 5.36 7.99
CA GLN A 158 -3.03 6.12 6.78
C GLN A 158 -2.14 7.35 7.05
N LYS A 159 -2.28 8.02 8.21
CA LYS A 159 -1.43 9.14 8.60
C LYS A 159 0.02 8.70 8.81
N ASN A 160 0.26 7.58 9.48
CA ASN A 160 1.61 7.06 9.70
C ASN A 160 2.28 6.69 8.37
N LEU A 161 1.56 5.96 7.51
CA LEU A 161 2.02 5.60 6.18
C LEU A 161 2.34 6.85 5.33
N ASN A 162 1.46 7.85 5.33
CA ASN A 162 1.70 9.09 4.59
C ASN A 162 2.88 9.88 5.17
N SER A 163 3.05 9.90 6.50
CA SER A 163 4.18 10.57 7.14
C SER A 163 5.51 9.95 6.74
N PHE A 164 5.58 8.61 6.64
CA PHE A 164 6.76 7.90 6.17
C PHE A 164 7.06 8.19 4.68
N ALA A 165 6.01 8.32 3.87
CA ALA A 165 6.13 8.60 2.45
C ALA A 165 6.48 10.07 2.11
N SER A 166 6.23 11.01 3.03
CA SER A 166 6.46 12.45 2.84
C SER A 166 7.86 12.83 2.33
N PRO A 167 8.99 12.35 2.90
CA PRO A 167 10.32 12.70 2.39
C PRO A 167 10.61 12.13 1.00
N LEU A 168 9.93 11.05 0.61
CA LEU A 168 10.11 10.42 -0.71
C LEU A 168 9.42 11.22 -1.82
N VAL A 169 8.44 12.06 -1.49
CA VAL A 169 7.76 12.93 -2.47
C VAL A 169 8.75 13.87 -3.14
N GLU A 170 9.60 14.50 -2.35
CA GLU A 170 10.63 15.43 -2.83
C GLU A 170 11.70 14.68 -3.63
N LYS A 171 12.16 13.52 -3.12
CA LYS A 171 13.14 12.66 -3.81
C LYS A 171 12.70 12.27 -5.22
N TYR A 172 11.42 11.94 -5.40
CA TYR A 172 10.88 11.45 -6.66
C TYR A 172 10.10 12.49 -7.47
N GLY A 173 10.06 13.75 -7.02
CA GLY A 173 9.35 14.84 -7.70
C GLY A 173 7.87 14.55 -7.95
N ILE A 174 7.18 13.91 -7.00
CA ILE A 174 5.78 13.51 -7.19
C ILE A 174 4.86 14.73 -7.07
N ILE A 175 4.17 15.04 -8.16
CA ILE A 175 3.21 16.16 -8.25
C ILE A 175 1.78 15.59 -8.28
N ASP A 176 0.82 16.29 -7.67
CA ASP A 176 -0.59 15.88 -7.75
C ASP A 176 -1.11 16.14 -9.17
N HIS A 177 -1.44 15.09 -9.92
CA HIS A 177 -1.94 15.19 -11.30
C HIS A 177 -3.45 15.52 -11.38
N HIS A 178 -4.07 15.90 -10.25
CA HIS A 178 -5.52 16.10 -10.15
C HIS A 178 -5.99 17.56 -10.21
N ASP A 179 -5.07 18.51 -10.41
CA ASP A 179 -5.37 19.96 -10.44
C ASP A 179 -5.32 20.59 -11.86
N ASN A 180 -5.45 19.79 -12.93
CA ASN A 180 -5.61 20.27 -14.31
C ASN A 180 -6.98 19.90 -14.89
#